data_AF-A0A1B0BIG3-F1
#
_entry.id   AF-A0A1B0BIG3-F1
#
_cell.length_a   1.000
_cell.length_b   1.000
_cell.length_c   1.000
_cell.angle_alpha   90.00
_cell.angle_beta   90.00
_cell.angle_gamma   90.00
#
_symmetry.space_group_name_H-M   'P 1'
#
loop_
_entity.id
_entity.type
_entity.pdbx_description
1 polymer ?
#
loop_
_entity_poly.entity_id
_entity_poly.type
_entity_poly.pdbx_seq_one_letter_code
_entity_poly.pdbx_strand_id
1 'polypeptide(L)'
;MSAAEEKPQTIVKECKEKFGIGKAILNKNKPIVLSSQRYNKITNNAFKSDKIKAQQKAEEEHNHREYLKAGNDQLVAHFKGNMQRTQEKKMQEMKEQMELREQQVKESYEQAKENAAQKRSEKIAKAQQMLVRLKPGPRNLHSAVLRSEVLRARNIQRNVNEEFKEAVKLQESETQKRCENQGMSWINDEQQRLAERQKNTNSYKQELLQTISENQRRKAERKRQMINEQQTARDNIDSEMKAQIAKEKATMEKKKAFLRKNALEAMKMVEQRRLRDRMVEEVENRLCCVYNTGKRQLDNMRAEQAQKILTDKQTKVEGQVKQMTLADEAAKAAESERLRRDISTMQLKFTAEEQEKVRKVKAAKQARIEAYLEEMKEQKQNERKLEEEKRFEMAQRYKNAEVDCLFNEAEKLEKANKIQEMRNKVNEQIEETKRIELAQKQASERACADNEADKVHKFFFEYAHTLMEDAKKKGRPLFPFIKVVQQYKRDNMIDCERKTPKHLESHITIGVEQPGTSKSAHNKNNLIAAKNKEGGGGGDTSTRDSILKNYLKINEIIANAENLAGAVMKSGNCTPQCLFECDDNNDNEDCASMSSSAKLRYSMNELKKMNQFADAAPSHQ
;
A
#
# COMPACT_ATOMS: atom_id res chain seq x y z
N MET A 1 -58.34 51.96 -9.89
CA MET A 1 -58.41 53.32 -10.45
C MET A 1 -59.50 54.08 -9.71
N SER A 2 -59.35 55.39 -9.57
CA SER A 2 -60.26 56.24 -8.80
C SER A 2 -61.68 56.27 -9.38
N ALA A 3 -62.69 56.42 -8.52
CA ALA A 3 -64.02 56.77 -8.97
C ALA A 3 -64.03 58.20 -9.53
N ALA A 4 -64.80 58.42 -10.59
CA ALA A 4 -65.12 59.73 -11.12
C ALA A 4 -66.63 59.81 -11.36
N GLU A 5 -67.29 60.70 -10.63
CA GLU A 5 -68.69 61.07 -10.88
C GLU A 5 -68.72 62.02 -12.09
N GLU A 6 -69.57 61.76 -13.08
CA GLU A 6 -69.94 62.79 -14.07
C GLU A 6 -71.46 62.96 -14.15
N LYS A 7 -71.88 64.21 -13.99
CA LYS A 7 -73.27 64.66 -14.00
C LYS A 7 -73.75 64.80 -15.45
N PRO A 8 -74.96 64.35 -15.82
CA PRO A 8 -75.57 64.76 -17.08
C PRO A 8 -76.01 66.22 -17.01
N GLN A 9 -75.42 67.07 -17.84
CA GLN A 9 -75.82 68.47 -18.02
C GLN A 9 -77.09 68.55 -18.88
N THR A 10 -78.07 69.34 -18.44
CA THR A 10 -79.22 69.73 -19.27
C THR A 10 -78.79 70.66 -20.40
N ILE A 11 -78.94 70.22 -21.65
CA ILE A 11 -78.85 71.09 -22.83
C ILE A 11 -80.26 71.29 -23.40
N VAL A 12 -80.80 72.48 -23.16
CA VAL A 12 -82.00 72.97 -23.83
C VAL A 12 -81.65 73.35 -25.27
N LYS A 13 -82.39 72.84 -26.26
CA LYS A 13 -82.44 73.45 -27.60
C LYS A 13 -83.87 73.58 -28.09
N GLU A 14 -84.25 74.83 -28.30
CA GLU A 14 -85.54 75.28 -28.78
C GLU A 14 -85.76 74.91 -30.26
N CYS A 15 -86.95 74.44 -30.61
CA CYS A 15 -87.40 74.39 -32.01
C CYS A 15 -88.86 74.88 -32.14
N LYS A 16 -89.02 76.20 -32.03
CA LYS A 16 -90.04 77.07 -32.64
C LYS A 16 -91.25 76.36 -33.28
N GLU A 17 -92.37 76.28 -32.56
CA GLU A 17 -93.68 76.07 -33.17
C GLU A 17 -94.08 77.29 -34.01
N LYS A 18 -94.35 77.08 -35.31
CA LYS A 18 -95.05 78.08 -36.14
C LYS A 18 -96.54 77.74 -36.17
N PHE A 19 -97.34 78.53 -35.46
CA PHE A 19 -98.80 78.44 -35.50
C PHE A 19 -99.33 78.73 -36.90
N GLY A 20 -99.86 77.69 -37.56
CA GLY A 20 -100.66 77.79 -38.78
C GLY A 20 -102.12 77.44 -38.48
N ILE A 21 -102.89 78.39 -37.91
CA ILE A 21 -104.30 78.15 -37.59
C ILE A 21 -105.14 78.20 -38.87
N GLY A 22 -105.32 77.04 -39.50
CA GLY A 22 -106.35 76.83 -40.52
C GLY A 22 -107.76 76.89 -39.91
N LYS A 23 -108.68 77.58 -40.59
CA LYS A 23 -110.04 77.87 -40.10
C LYS A 23 -110.79 76.63 -39.58
N ALA A 24 -111.38 76.75 -38.40
CA ALA A 24 -112.38 75.82 -37.91
C ALA A 24 -113.66 75.88 -38.76
N ILE A 25 -114.07 74.75 -39.34
CA ILE A 25 -115.41 74.58 -39.90
C ILE A 25 -116.26 73.88 -38.84
N LEU A 26 -117.01 74.67 -38.07
CA LEU A 26 -117.98 74.20 -37.07
C LEU A 26 -119.23 73.63 -37.77
N ASN A 27 -119.12 72.41 -38.30
CA ASN A 27 -120.30 71.67 -38.74
C ASN A 27 -121.11 71.21 -37.51
N LYS A 28 -122.33 71.75 -37.39
CA LYS A 28 -123.30 71.45 -36.33
C LYS A 28 -123.93 70.06 -36.48
N ASN A 29 -123.11 69.00 -36.43
CA ASN A 29 -123.55 67.62 -36.39
C ASN A 29 -123.33 67.03 -35.00
N LYS A 30 -124.24 66.14 -34.58
CA LYS A 30 -124.31 65.53 -33.24
C LYS A 30 -122.95 65.01 -32.77
N PRO A 31 -122.58 65.15 -31.48
CA PRO A 31 -121.31 64.63 -30.97
C PRO A 31 -121.26 63.10 -31.18
N ILE A 32 -120.35 62.66 -32.04
CA ILE A 32 -120.12 61.23 -32.28
C ILE A 32 -119.26 60.70 -31.13
N VAL A 33 -119.91 60.02 -30.18
CA VAL A 33 -119.23 59.29 -29.12
C VAL A 33 -118.52 58.07 -29.74
N LEU A 34 -117.29 58.27 -30.19
CA LEU A 34 -116.39 57.18 -30.57
C LEU A 34 -115.90 56.48 -29.30
N SER A 35 -115.95 55.14 -29.28
CA SER A 35 -115.31 54.40 -28.18
C SER A 35 -113.80 54.66 -28.17
N SER A 36 -113.19 54.70 -26.98
CA SER A 36 -111.74 54.85 -26.78
C SER A 36 -110.93 53.92 -27.69
N GLN A 37 -111.38 52.67 -27.85
CA GLN A 37 -110.79 51.69 -28.76
C GLN A 37 -110.73 52.14 -30.23
N ARG A 38 -111.75 52.86 -30.73
CA ARG A 38 -111.82 53.30 -32.14
C ARG A 38 -110.96 54.54 -32.38
N TYR A 39 -110.91 55.47 -31.42
CA TYR A 39 -109.97 56.61 -31.46
C TYR A 39 -108.51 56.12 -31.42
N ASN A 40 -108.19 55.25 -30.45
CA ASN A 40 -106.84 54.69 -30.31
C ASN A 40 -106.40 53.84 -31.51
N LYS A 41 -107.32 53.21 -32.25
CA LYS A 41 -106.97 52.54 -33.52
C LYS A 41 -106.56 53.51 -34.62
N ILE A 42 -107.17 54.69 -34.69
CA ILE A 42 -106.86 55.72 -35.70
C ILE A 42 -105.51 56.38 -35.39
N THR A 43 -105.30 56.82 -34.14
CA THR A 43 -104.03 57.44 -33.73
C THR A 43 -102.85 56.46 -33.84
N ASN A 44 -103.01 55.23 -33.36
CA ASN A 44 -101.95 54.21 -33.48
C ASN A 44 -101.68 53.79 -34.94
N ASN A 45 -102.63 53.93 -35.87
CA ASN A 45 -102.35 53.68 -37.29
C ASN A 45 -101.67 54.88 -37.96
N ALA A 46 -101.98 56.12 -37.56
CA ALA A 46 -101.31 57.31 -38.09
C ALA A 46 -99.81 57.35 -37.74
N PHE A 47 -99.43 57.01 -36.50
CA PHE A 47 -98.03 57.07 -36.04
C PHE A 47 -97.21 55.79 -36.30
N LYS A 48 -97.80 54.72 -36.85
CA LYS A 48 -97.11 53.44 -37.11
C LYS A 48 -96.00 53.57 -38.16
N SER A 49 -96.26 54.27 -39.27
CA SER A 49 -95.28 54.43 -40.36
C SER A 49 -94.01 55.13 -39.89
N ASP A 50 -94.17 56.13 -39.03
CA ASP A 50 -93.07 57.01 -38.64
C ASP A 50 -92.25 56.35 -37.53
N LYS A 51 -92.91 55.58 -36.64
CA LYS A 51 -92.21 54.73 -35.67
C LYS A 51 -91.37 53.64 -36.33
N ILE A 52 -91.88 52.99 -37.38
CA ILE A 52 -91.12 51.98 -38.15
C ILE A 52 -89.91 52.62 -38.84
N LYS A 53 -90.07 53.78 -39.50
CA LYS A 53 -88.96 54.52 -40.13
C LYS A 53 -87.89 54.97 -39.13
N ALA A 54 -88.30 55.36 -37.91
CA ALA A 54 -87.37 55.73 -36.85
C ALA A 54 -86.56 54.52 -36.34
N GLN A 55 -87.20 53.35 -36.22
CA GLN A 55 -86.52 52.10 -35.83
C GLN A 55 -85.51 51.65 -36.90
N GLN A 56 -85.90 51.66 -38.18
CA GLN A 56 -85.02 51.28 -39.29
C GLN A 56 -83.74 52.13 -39.34
N LYS A 57 -83.85 53.46 -39.17
CA LYS A 57 -82.66 54.34 -39.10
C LYS A 57 -81.76 54.06 -37.90
N ALA A 58 -82.34 53.73 -36.74
CA ALA A 58 -81.56 53.39 -35.55
C ALA A 58 -80.80 52.06 -35.73
N GLU A 59 -81.42 51.08 -36.40
CA GLU A 59 -80.79 49.80 -36.75
C GLU A 59 -79.67 49.99 -37.79
N GLU A 60 -79.89 50.82 -38.82
CA GLU A 60 -78.85 51.18 -39.81
C GLU A 60 -77.64 51.88 -39.16
N GLU A 61 -77.87 52.86 -38.28
CA GLU A 61 -76.78 53.51 -37.53
C GLU A 61 -76.05 52.54 -36.58
N HIS A 62 -76.76 51.62 -35.93
CA HIS A 62 -76.14 50.59 -35.09
C HIS A 62 -75.22 49.68 -35.91
N ASN A 63 -75.73 49.13 -37.01
CA ASN A 63 -74.99 48.23 -37.89
C ASN A 63 -73.76 48.92 -38.51
N HIS A 64 -73.86 50.21 -38.85
CA HIS A 64 -72.72 50.98 -39.35
C HIS A 64 -71.64 51.19 -38.27
N ARG A 65 -72.02 51.43 -37.01
CA ARG A 65 -71.07 51.52 -35.89
C ARG A 65 -70.37 50.20 -35.61
N GLU A 66 -71.07 49.07 -35.66
CA GLU A 66 -70.46 47.76 -35.47
C GLU A 66 -69.50 47.40 -36.61
N TYR A 67 -69.85 47.72 -37.87
CA TYR A 67 -68.96 47.55 -39.01
C TYR A 67 -67.66 48.37 -38.86
N LEU A 68 -67.77 49.66 -38.49
CA LEU A 68 -66.60 50.51 -38.25
C LEU A 68 -65.76 50.03 -37.07
N LYS A 69 -66.39 49.52 -36.00
CA LYS A 69 -65.69 48.93 -34.86
C LYS A 69 -64.91 47.67 -35.27
N ALA A 70 -65.55 46.74 -35.98
CA ALA A 70 -64.90 45.51 -36.45
C ALA A 70 -63.71 45.81 -37.40
N GLY A 71 -63.85 46.79 -38.30
CA GLY A 71 -62.75 47.25 -39.16
C GLY A 71 -61.59 47.88 -38.38
N ASN A 72 -61.88 48.64 -37.32
CA ASN A 72 -60.86 49.19 -36.42
C ASN A 72 -60.14 48.09 -35.63
N ASP A 73 -60.88 47.15 -35.04
CA ASP A 73 -60.33 46.03 -34.27
C ASP A 73 -59.38 45.16 -35.13
N GLN A 74 -59.72 44.95 -36.41
CA GLN A 74 -58.82 44.29 -37.39
C GLN A 74 -57.55 45.09 -37.65
N LEU A 75 -57.64 46.42 -37.83
CA LEU A 75 -56.45 47.27 -38.00
C LEU A 75 -55.54 47.21 -36.75
N VAL A 76 -56.13 47.28 -35.55
CA VAL A 76 -55.45 47.21 -34.24
C VAL A 76 -54.74 45.87 -34.03
N ALA A 77 -55.25 44.76 -34.57
CA ALA A 77 -54.56 43.46 -34.56
C ALA A 77 -53.27 43.46 -35.41
N HIS A 78 -53.24 44.21 -36.51
CA HIS A 78 -52.08 44.28 -37.41
C HIS A 78 -50.98 45.23 -36.94
N PHE A 79 -51.28 46.24 -36.11
CA PHE A 79 -50.27 47.19 -35.61
C PHE A 79 -49.17 46.50 -34.77
N LYS A 80 -47.91 46.80 -35.10
CA LYS A 80 -46.73 46.40 -34.33
C LYS A 80 -46.61 47.30 -33.10
N GLY A 81 -46.95 46.77 -31.92
CA GLY A 81 -46.97 47.51 -30.66
C GLY A 81 -48.20 47.25 -29.78
N ASN A 82 -49.20 46.51 -30.27
CA ASN A 82 -50.33 46.10 -29.44
C ASN A 82 -49.83 45.28 -28.22
N MET A 83 -50.18 45.75 -27.01
CA MET A 83 -49.76 45.15 -25.74
C MET A 83 -50.15 43.67 -25.61
N GLN A 84 -51.34 43.29 -26.10
CA GLN A 84 -51.82 41.90 -26.07
C GLN A 84 -50.89 40.99 -26.87
N ARG A 85 -50.59 41.36 -28.13
CA ARG A 85 -49.68 40.61 -29.01
C ARG A 85 -48.25 40.53 -28.46
N THR A 86 -47.81 41.55 -27.73
CA THR A 86 -46.47 41.59 -27.11
C THR A 86 -46.41 40.69 -25.87
N GLN A 87 -47.51 40.56 -25.11
CA GLN A 87 -47.65 39.60 -24.02
C GLN A 87 -47.78 38.16 -24.56
N GLU A 88 -48.58 37.94 -25.60
CA GLU A 88 -48.73 36.64 -26.27
C GLU A 88 -47.39 36.11 -26.78
N LYS A 89 -46.58 36.94 -27.44
CA LYS A 89 -45.23 36.57 -27.86
C LYS A 89 -44.33 36.17 -26.70
N LYS A 90 -44.30 36.95 -25.61
CA LYS A 90 -43.52 36.59 -24.41
C LYS A 90 -44.03 35.30 -23.76
N MET A 91 -45.33 35.02 -23.81
CA MET A 91 -45.91 33.77 -23.34
C MET A 91 -45.59 32.58 -24.27
N GLN A 92 -45.49 32.81 -25.58
CA GLN A 92 -45.01 31.82 -26.56
C GLN A 92 -43.52 31.53 -26.36
N GLU A 93 -42.67 32.55 -26.31
CA GLU A 93 -41.22 32.44 -26.01
C GLU A 93 -40.97 31.72 -24.67
N MET A 94 -41.80 31.98 -23.63
CA MET A 94 -41.70 31.29 -22.35
C MET A 94 -42.13 29.81 -22.46
N LYS A 95 -43.18 29.50 -23.21
CA LYS A 95 -43.59 28.11 -23.50
C LYS A 95 -42.51 27.36 -24.30
N GLU A 96 -41.96 27.97 -25.35
CA GLU A 96 -40.87 27.39 -26.14
C GLU A 96 -39.63 27.13 -25.29
N GLN A 97 -39.27 28.04 -24.37
CA GLN A 97 -38.18 27.80 -23.41
C GLN A 97 -38.50 26.69 -22.40
N MET A 98 -39.75 26.55 -21.97
CA MET A 98 -40.17 25.46 -21.08
C MET A 98 -40.16 24.12 -21.81
N GLU A 99 -40.67 24.06 -23.04
CA GLU A 99 -40.65 22.87 -23.90
C GLU A 99 -39.21 22.45 -24.24
N LEU A 100 -38.32 23.40 -24.55
CA LEU A 100 -36.90 23.13 -24.77
C LEU A 100 -36.21 22.57 -23.51
N ARG A 101 -36.51 23.12 -22.33
CA ARG A 101 -36.03 22.57 -21.05
C ARG A 101 -36.57 21.18 -20.78
N GLU A 102 -37.84 20.93 -21.04
CA GLU A 102 -38.42 19.59 -20.93
C GLU A 102 -37.79 18.59 -21.89
N GLN A 103 -37.49 19.00 -23.13
CA GLN A 103 -36.78 18.16 -24.10
C GLN A 103 -35.36 17.84 -23.60
N GLN A 104 -34.59 18.83 -23.13
CA GLN A 104 -33.27 18.62 -22.54
C GLN A 104 -33.31 17.71 -21.29
N VAL A 105 -34.34 17.81 -20.46
CA VAL A 105 -34.55 16.92 -19.31
C VAL A 105 -34.90 15.49 -19.76
N LYS A 106 -35.70 15.32 -20.82
CA LYS A 106 -36.02 14.01 -21.41
C LYS A 106 -34.77 13.37 -22.02
N GLU A 107 -34.02 14.10 -22.86
CA GLU A 107 -32.77 13.63 -23.47
C GLU A 107 -31.72 13.25 -22.43
N SER A 108 -31.49 14.10 -21.41
CA SER A 108 -30.52 13.78 -20.34
C SER A 108 -30.96 12.61 -19.47
N TYR A 109 -32.26 12.41 -19.26
CA TYR A 109 -32.80 11.22 -18.60
C TYR A 109 -32.63 9.95 -19.44
N GLU A 110 -32.86 10.02 -20.75
CA GLU A 110 -32.64 8.92 -21.68
C GLU A 110 -31.16 8.54 -21.75
N GLN A 111 -30.25 9.51 -21.91
CA GLN A 111 -28.81 9.30 -21.83
C GLN A 111 -28.39 8.70 -20.47
N ALA A 112 -28.96 9.17 -19.35
CA ALA A 112 -28.68 8.60 -18.03
C ALA A 112 -29.15 7.13 -17.92
N LYS A 113 -30.32 6.82 -18.48
CA LYS A 113 -30.91 5.47 -18.55
C LYS A 113 -30.07 4.53 -19.43
N GLU A 114 -29.61 4.99 -20.59
CA GLU A 114 -28.71 4.24 -21.47
C GLU A 114 -27.36 3.98 -20.80
N ASN A 115 -26.74 5.01 -20.22
CA ASN A 115 -25.49 4.88 -19.46
C ASN A 115 -25.65 3.91 -18.26
N ALA A 116 -26.79 3.92 -17.57
CA ALA A 116 -27.10 2.97 -16.51
C ALA A 116 -27.29 1.54 -17.06
N ALA A 117 -27.93 1.38 -18.21
CA ALA A 117 -28.11 0.09 -18.89
C ALA A 117 -26.77 -0.49 -19.38
N GLN A 118 -25.88 0.34 -19.95
CA GLN A 118 -24.52 -0.04 -20.34
C GLN A 118 -23.68 -0.45 -19.12
N LYS A 119 -23.64 0.38 -18.06
CA LYS A 119 -22.96 0.02 -16.80
C LYS A 119 -23.53 -1.25 -16.16
N ARG A 120 -24.82 -1.55 -16.36
CA ARG A 120 -25.45 -2.80 -15.92
C ARG A 120 -25.05 -3.99 -16.79
N SER A 121 -25.03 -3.86 -18.11
CA SER A 121 -24.61 -4.94 -19.01
C SER A 121 -23.12 -5.26 -18.85
N GLU A 122 -22.25 -4.26 -18.66
CA GLU A 122 -20.83 -4.43 -18.31
C GLU A 122 -20.65 -5.19 -16.99
N LYS A 123 -21.40 -4.81 -15.94
CA LYS A 123 -21.37 -5.52 -14.65
C LYS A 123 -21.81 -6.98 -14.79
N ILE A 124 -22.87 -7.23 -15.56
CA ILE A 124 -23.36 -8.59 -15.85
C ILE A 124 -22.31 -9.39 -16.64
N ALA A 125 -21.74 -8.83 -17.70
CA ALA A 125 -20.70 -9.47 -18.52
C ALA A 125 -19.44 -9.78 -17.69
N LYS A 126 -19.01 -8.87 -16.82
CA LYS A 126 -17.88 -9.07 -15.90
C LYS A 126 -18.18 -10.17 -14.86
N ALA A 127 -19.40 -10.21 -14.32
CA ALA A 127 -19.83 -11.26 -13.41
C ALA A 127 -19.90 -12.63 -14.11
N GLN A 128 -20.46 -12.70 -15.32
CA GLN A 128 -20.48 -13.90 -16.16
C GLN A 128 -19.05 -14.38 -16.47
N GLN A 129 -18.15 -13.49 -16.88
CA GLN A 129 -16.74 -13.83 -17.12
C GLN A 129 -16.07 -14.38 -15.86
N MET A 130 -16.35 -13.80 -14.68
CA MET A 130 -15.84 -14.30 -13.40
C MET A 130 -16.37 -15.70 -13.08
N LEU A 131 -17.68 -15.93 -13.21
CA LEU A 131 -18.30 -17.25 -13.01
C LEU A 131 -17.72 -18.31 -13.96
N VAL A 132 -17.52 -17.97 -15.24
CA VAL A 132 -16.91 -18.88 -16.22
C VAL A 132 -15.43 -19.16 -15.87
N ARG A 133 -14.67 -18.19 -15.39
CA ARG A 133 -13.29 -18.41 -14.90
C ARG A 133 -13.21 -19.28 -13.64
N LEU A 134 -14.25 -19.27 -12.81
CA LEU A 134 -14.35 -20.10 -11.60
C LEU A 134 -14.72 -21.57 -11.90
N LYS A 135 -15.24 -21.87 -13.11
CA LYS A 135 -15.47 -23.27 -13.55
C LYS A 135 -14.16 -24.08 -13.50
N PRO A 136 -14.21 -25.41 -13.22
CA PRO A 136 -13.02 -26.21 -12.94
C PRO A 136 -11.98 -26.20 -14.07
N GLY A 137 -12.40 -26.23 -15.34
CA GLY A 137 -11.49 -26.15 -16.49
C GLY A 137 -10.66 -24.84 -16.50
N PRO A 138 -11.27 -23.66 -16.65
CA PRO A 138 -10.55 -22.38 -16.61
C PRO A 138 -9.79 -22.14 -15.30
N ARG A 139 -10.28 -22.62 -14.16
CA ARG A 139 -9.55 -22.58 -12.87
C ARG A 139 -8.25 -23.38 -12.91
N ASN A 140 -8.28 -24.58 -13.50
CA ASN A 140 -7.07 -25.39 -13.70
C ASN A 140 -6.11 -24.72 -14.70
N LEU A 141 -6.59 -24.02 -15.72
CA LEU A 141 -5.73 -23.23 -16.61
C LEU A 141 -5.01 -22.10 -15.86
N HIS A 142 -5.68 -21.39 -14.94
CA HIS A 142 -5.02 -20.40 -14.09
C HIS A 142 -3.95 -21.03 -13.18
N SER A 143 -4.19 -22.23 -12.63
CA SER A 143 -3.17 -22.93 -11.82
C SER A 143 -1.96 -23.34 -12.68
N ALA A 144 -2.16 -23.69 -13.96
CA ALA A 144 -1.09 -23.88 -14.92
C ALA A 144 -0.32 -22.58 -15.25
N VAL A 145 -1.00 -21.43 -15.38
CA VAL A 145 -0.34 -20.11 -15.52
C VAL A 145 0.62 -19.87 -14.35
N LEU A 146 0.13 -20.00 -13.12
CA LEU A 146 0.95 -19.81 -11.91
C LEU A 146 2.12 -20.79 -11.86
N ARG A 147 1.88 -22.08 -12.12
CA ARG A 147 2.93 -23.11 -12.14
C ARG A 147 3.97 -22.86 -13.24
N SER A 148 3.57 -22.35 -14.40
CA SER A 148 4.50 -22.00 -15.49
C SER A 148 5.39 -20.80 -15.11
N GLU A 149 4.85 -19.79 -14.42
CA GLU A 149 5.65 -18.65 -13.97
C GLU A 149 6.62 -19.04 -12.86
N VAL A 150 6.22 -19.90 -11.91
CA VAL A 150 7.12 -20.46 -10.90
C VAL A 150 8.28 -21.24 -11.55
N LEU A 151 8.01 -22.04 -12.59
CA LEU A 151 9.05 -22.74 -13.33
C LEU A 151 9.98 -21.79 -14.11
N ARG A 152 9.44 -20.72 -14.71
CA ARG A 152 10.23 -19.66 -15.35
C ARG A 152 11.13 -18.95 -14.34
N ALA A 153 10.59 -18.53 -13.20
CA ALA A 153 11.36 -17.90 -12.12
C ALA A 153 12.45 -18.83 -11.58
N ARG A 154 12.17 -20.12 -11.40
CA ARG A 154 13.16 -21.13 -10.99
C ARG A 154 14.28 -21.32 -12.02
N ASN A 155 13.97 -21.25 -13.31
CA ASN A 155 15.00 -21.31 -14.35
C ASN A 155 15.88 -20.05 -14.33
N ILE A 156 15.29 -18.85 -14.20
CA ILE A 156 16.06 -17.61 -14.03
C ILE A 156 16.98 -17.69 -12.80
N GLN A 157 16.46 -18.19 -11.66
CA GLN A 157 17.25 -18.39 -10.45
C GLN A 157 18.39 -19.40 -10.62
N ARG A 158 18.23 -20.43 -11.46
CA ARG A 158 19.31 -21.38 -11.78
C ARG A 158 20.44 -20.68 -12.55
N ASN A 159 20.11 -19.95 -13.61
CA ASN A 159 21.09 -19.21 -14.39
C ASN A 159 21.88 -18.22 -13.51
N VAL A 160 21.17 -17.43 -12.68
CA VAL A 160 21.80 -16.49 -11.72
C VAL A 160 22.68 -17.22 -10.70
N ASN A 161 22.26 -18.40 -10.21
CA ASN A 161 23.07 -19.22 -9.32
C ASN A 161 24.29 -19.87 -10.02
N GLU A 162 24.26 -20.05 -11.34
CA GLU A 162 25.40 -20.51 -12.14
C GLU A 162 26.40 -19.36 -12.33
N GLU A 163 25.94 -18.15 -12.68
CA GLU A 163 26.75 -16.92 -12.70
C GLU A 163 27.45 -16.67 -11.35
N PHE A 164 26.73 -16.81 -10.22
CA PHE A 164 27.34 -16.69 -8.90
C PHE A 164 28.41 -17.77 -8.61
N LYS A 165 28.20 -19.02 -9.06
CA LYS A 165 29.21 -20.08 -8.91
C LYS A 165 30.46 -19.82 -9.74
N GLU A 166 30.31 -19.27 -10.94
CA GLU A 166 31.43 -18.90 -11.80
C GLU A 166 32.22 -17.73 -11.19
N ALA A 167 31.52 -16.70 -10.70
CA ALA A 167 32.14 -15.58 -9.99
C ALA A 167 32.90 -16.01 -8.73
N VAL A 168 32.33 -16.92 -7.92
CA VAL A 168 33.02 -17.47 -6.73
C VAL A 168 34.26 -18.27 -7.12
N LYS A 169 34.18 -19.16 -8.12
CA LYS A 169 35.36 -19.90 -8.62
C LYS A 169 36.46 -18.98 -9.15
N LEU A 170 36.09 -17.91 -9.86
CA LEU A 170 37.04 -16.92 -10.36
C LEU A 170 37.74 -16.24 -9.18
N GLN A 171 36.98 -15.74 -8.19
CA GLN A 171 37.49 -15.12 -6.98
C GLN A 171 38.40 -16.07 -6.19
N GLU A 172 38.00 -17.33 -5.99
CA GLU A 172 38.83 -18.36 -5.35
C GLU A 172 40.18 -18.51 -6.08
N SER A 173 40.16 -18.62 -7.42
CA SER A 173 41.39 -18.74 -8.22
C SER A 173 42.31 -17.51 -8.13
N GLU A 174 41.74 -16.30 -8.00
CA GLU A 174 42.50 -15.06 -7.79
C GLU A 174 43.09 -14.98 -6.37
N THR A 175 42.34 -15.39 -5.35
CA THR A 175 42.83 -15.44 -3.97
C THR A 175 43.93 -16.48 -3.80
N GLN A 176 43.82 -17.64 -4.46
CA GLN A 176 44.88 -18.65 -4.48
C GLN A 176 46.15 -18.09 -5.12
N LYS A 177 46.07 -17.51 -6.32
CA LYS A 177 47.22 -16.84 -6.98
C LYS A 177 47.84 -15.74 -6.11
N ARG A 178 47.02 -14.97 -5.39
CA ARG A 178 47.50 -13.94 -4.45
C ARG A 178 48.28 -14.58 -3.28
N CYS A 179 47.79 -15.68 -2.72
CA CYS A 179 48.46 -16.41 -1.65
C CYS A 179 49.79 -17.02 -2.13
N GLU A 180 49.80 -17.66 -3.31
CA GLU A 180 51.00 -18.20 -3.96
C GLU A 180 52.04 -17.09 -4.19
N ASN A 181 51.64 -15.95 -4.73
CA ASN A 181 52.51 -14.79 -4.94
C ASN A 181 53.07 -14.22 -3.62
N GLN A 182 52.28 -14.20 -2.54
CA GLN A 182 52.76 -13.78 -1.21
C GLN A 182 53.79 -14.76 -0.65
N GLY A 183 53.55 -16.07 -0.77
CA GLY A 183 54.52 -17.11 -0.40
C GLY A 183 55.83 -16.99 -1.19
N MET A 184 55.76 -16.76 -2.50
CA MET A 184 56.94 -16.52 -3.34
C MET A 184 57.68 -15.23 -2.96
N SER A 185 56.98 -14.17 -2.56
CA SER A 185 57.60 -12.95 -2.04
C SER A 185 58.40 -13.24 -0.77
N TRP A 186 57.84 -13.97 0.20
CA TRP A 186 58.55 -14.31 1.44
C TRP A 186 59.79 -15.20 1.21
N ILE A 187 59.71 -16.13 0.25
CA ILE A 187 60.86 -16.95 -0.15
C ILE A 187 61.97 -16.06 -0.74
N ASN A 188 61.61 -15.12 -1.63
CA ASN A 188 62.56 -14.18 -2.22
C ASN A 188 63.17 -13.24 -1.17
N ASP A 189 62.37 -12.73 -0.23
CA ASP A 189 62.82 -11.84 0.84
C ASP A 189 63.83 -12.54 1.77
N GLU A 190 63.59 -13.81 2.13
CA GLU A 190 64.53 -14.56 2.97
C GLU A 190 65.80 -14.96 2.19
N GLN A 191 65.70 -15.27 0.89
CA GLN A 191 66.88 -15.44 0.02
C GLN A 191 67.72 -14.17 -0.05
N GLN A 192 67.10 -12.98 -0.17
CA GLN A 192 67.81 -11.70 -0.14
C GLN A 192 68.50 -11.47 1.21
N ARG A 193 67.80 -11.69 2.33
CA ARG A 193 68.38 -11.57 3.69
C ARG A 193 69.54 -12.54 3.92
N LEU A 194 69.47 -13.76 3.39
CA LEU A 194 70.58 -14.72 3.46
C LEU A 194 71.78 -14.25 2.63
N ALA A 195 71.55 -13.74 1.42
CA ALA A 195 72.60 -13.17 0.58
C ALA A 195 73.25 -11.92 1.21
N GLU A 196 72.47 -11.06 1.88
CA GLU A 196 72.97 -9.92 2.65
C GLU A 196 73.80 -10.36 3.86
N ARG A 197 73.31 -11.32 4.67
CA ARG A 197 74.09 -11.89 5.78
C ARG A 197 75.41 -12.50 5.29
N GLN A 198 75.40 -13.18 4.14
CA GLN A 198 76.61 -13.74 3.54
C GLN A 198 77.58 -12.65 3.06
N LYS A 199 77.08 -11.60 2.40
CA LYS A 199 77.89 -10.41 2.00
C LYS A 199 78.53 -9.74 3.21
N ASN A 200 77.77 -9.48 4.27
CA ASN A 200 78.27 -8.83 5.49
C ASN A 200 79.28 -9.71 6.25
N THR A 201 79.08 -11.03 6.27
CA THR A 201 80.05 -11.98 6.84
C THR A 201 81.35 -11.99 6.02
N ASN A 202 81.25 -11.91 4.69
CA ASN A 202 82.41 -11.86 3.79
C ASN A 202 83.18 -10.54 3.91
N SER A 203 82.52 -9.38 4.03
CA SER A 203 83.19 -8.09 4.24
C SER A 203 83.91 -8.06 5.60
N TYR A 204 83.23 -8.47 6.67
CA TYR A 204 83.84 -8.58 8.01
C TYR A 204 85.05 -9.52 8.02
N LYS A 205 84.98 -10.66 7.31
CA LYS A 205 86.13 -11.56 7.14
C LYS A 205 87.30 -10.89 6.42
N GLN A 206 87.04 -10.06 5.39
CA GLN A 206 88.08 -9.31 4.67
C GLN A 206 88.72 -8.25 5.58
N GLU A 207 87.93 -7.47 6.31
CA GLU A 207 88.39 -6.47 7.29
C GLU A 207 89.26 -7.11 8.39
N LEU A 208 88.85 -8.27 8.91
CA LEU A 208 89.62 -9.02 9.91
C LEU A 208 90.95 -9.52 9.34
N LEU A 209 90.98 -10.02 8.10
CA LEU A 209 92.22 -10.44 7.44
C LEU A 209 93.17 -9.26 7.18
N GLN A 210 92.66 -8.08 6.80
CA GLN A 210 93.44 -6.85 6.70
C GLN A 210 94.00 -6.44 8.08
N THR A 211 93.18 -6.49 9.13
CA THR A 211 93.60 -6.19 10.50
C THR A 211 94.69 -7.15 10.99
N ILE A 212 94.62 -8.43 10.63
CA ILE A 212 95.66 -9.42 10.95
C ILE A 212 96.95 -9.12 10.19
N SER A 213 96.91 -8.80 8.90
CA SER A 213 98.10 -8.51 8.10
C SER A 213 98.80 -7.21 8.54
N GLU A 214 98.03 -6.16 8.86
CA GLU A 214 98.57 -4.95 9.49
C GLU A 214 99.25 -5.25 10.83
N ASN A 215 98.62 -6.06 11.69
CA ASN A 215 99.21 -6.43 12.98
C ASN A 215 100.49 -7.26 12.82
N GLN A 216 100.57 -8.12 11.81
CA GLN A 216 101.81 -8.81 11.45
C GLN A 216 102.88 -7.84 10.98
N ARG A 217 102.54 -6.87 10.12
CA ARG A 217 103.47 -5.81 9.66
C ARG A 217 104.01 -5.00 10.83
N ARG A 218 103.14 -4.50 11.72
CA ARG A 218 103.50 -3.77 12.95
C ARG A 218 104.33 -4.60 13.94
N LYS A 219 104.21 -5.93 13.94
CA LYS A 219 105.08 -6.84 14.72
C LYS A 219 106.45 -7.02 14.07
N ALA A 220 106.52 -7.12 12.74
CA ALA A 220 107.77 -7.20 12.00
C ALA A 220 108.57 -5.89 12.09
N GLU A 221 107.90 -4.74 11.94
CA GLU A 221 108.47 -3.40 12.14
C GLU A 221 109.08 -3.26 13.54
N ARG A 222 108.34 -3.62 14.61
CA ARG A 222 108.86 -3.63 15.99
C ARG A 222 110.04 -4.56 16.21
N LYS A 223 110.01 -5.78 15.64
CA LYS A 223 111.18 -6.69 15.70
C LYS A 223 112.41 -6.09 15.01
N ARG A 224 112.22 -5.41 13.88
CA ARG A 224 113.31 -4.73 13.15
C ARG A 224 113.88 -3.56 13.94
N GLN A 225 113.03 -2.78 14.60
CA GLN A 225 113.46 -1.71 15.53
C GLN A 225 114.31 -2.28 16.68
N MET A 226 113.81 -3.32 17.38
CA MET A 226 114.55 -4.00 18.46
C MET A 226 115.92 -4.56 18.00
N ILE A 227 116.02 -5.12 16.78
CA ILE A 227 117.29 -5.61 16.24
C ILE A 227 118.26 -4.46 15.97
N ASN A 228 117.78 -3.37 15.36
CA ASN A 228 118.59 -2.18 15.12
C ASN A 228 119.09 -1.56 16.43
N GLU A 229 118.24 -1.45 17.45
CA GLU A 229 118.59 -0.97 18.79
C GLU A 229 119.64 -1.88 19.49
N GLN A 230 119.54 -3.20 19.31
CA GLN A 230 120.55 -4.13 19.81
C GLN A 230 121.88 -4.03 19.05
N GLN A 231 121.85 -3.72 17.75
CA GLN A 231 123.05 -3.49 16.95
C GLN A 231 123.75 -2.19 17.38
N THR A 232 123.03 -1.07 17.46
CA THR A 232 123.61 0.21 17.92
C THR A 232 124.12 0.13 19.36
N ALA A 233 123.45 -0.61 20.25
CA ALA A 233 123.94 -0.87 21.60
C ALA A 233 125.26 -1.67 21.60
N ARG A 234 125.41 -2.68 20.74
CA ARG A 234 126.67 -3.43 20.58
C ARG A 234 127.79 -2.56 20.00
N ASP A 235 127.51 -1.79 18.96
CA ASP A 235 128.47 -0.88 18.33
C ASP A 235 128.99 0.16 19.34
N ASN A 236 128.09 0.69 20.18
CA ASN A 236 128.44 1.59 21.27
C ASN A 236 129.37 0.90 22.30
N ILE A 237 129.01 -0.29 22.80
CA ILE A 237 129.83 -1.06 23.76
C ILE A 237 131.21 -1.39 23.18
N ASP A 238 131.29 -1.79 21.91
CA ASP A 238 132.58 -2.07 21.24
C ASP A 238 133.44 -0.80 21.09
N SER A 239 132.82 0.36 20.87
CA SER A 239 133.51 1.65 20.83
C SER A 239 134.05 2.05 22.22
N GLU A 240 133.25 1.85 23.27
CA GLU A 240 133.63 2.10 24.67
C GLU A 240 134.76 1.18 25.13
N MET A 241 134.67 -0.12 24.81
CA MET A 241 135.70 -1.11 25.11
C MET A 241 137.04 -0.76 24.43
N LYS A 242 137.02 -0.35 23.15
CA LYS A 242 138.23 0.12 22.44
C LYS A 242 138.82 1.37 23.11
N ALA A 243 137.98 2.33 23.50
CA ALA A 243 138.42 3.52 24.22
C ALA A 243 138.99 3.18 25.62
N GLN A 244 138.42 2.19 26.30
CA GLN A 244 138.88 1.73 27.61
C GLN A 244 140.23 1.00 27.52
N ILE A 245 140.42 0.11 26.55
CA ILE A 245 141.73 -0.54 26.29
C ILE A 245 142.81 0.51 25.98
N ALA A 246 142.49 1.55 25.21
CA ALA A 246 143.41 2.65 24.93
C ALA A 246 143.77 3.44 26.20
N LYS A 247 142.78 3.78 27.04
CA LYS A 247 142.99 4.40 28.36
C LYS A 247 143.84 3.50 29.26
N GLU A 248 143.55 2.21 29.33
CA GLU A 248 144.28 1.24 30.16
C GLU A 248 145.75 1.16 29.75
N LYS A 249 146.07 1.03 28.46
CA LYS A 249 147.46 1.08 27.96
C LYS A 249 148.18 2.36 28.39
N ALA A 250 147.56 3.53 28.22
CA ALA A 250 148.12 4.80 28.67
C ALA A 250 148.27 4.88 30.21
N THR A 251 147.35 4.30 30.99
CA THR A 251 147.53 4.20 32.45
C THR A 251 148.61 3.20 32.84
N MET A 252 148.86 2.14 32.07
CA MET A 252 149.91 1.16 32.35
C MET A 252 151.31 1.75 32.10
N GLU A 253 151.47 2.58 31.07
CA GLU A 253 152.69 3.36 30.87
C GLU A 253 152.90 4.38 32.00
N LYS A 254 151.85 5.14 32.37
CA LYS A 254 151.88 6.05 33.53
C LYS A 254 152.17 5.31 34.84
N LYS A 255 151.62 4.10 35.05
CA LYS A 255 151.87 3.26 36.23
C LYS A 255 153.30 2.73 36.25
N LYS A 256 153.90 2.34 35.12
CA LYS A 256 155.33 1.99 35.04
C LYS A 256 156.22 3.18 35.40
N ALA A 257 155.91 4.39 34.91
CA ALA A 257 156.61 5.61 35.29
C ALA A 257 156.40 5.98 36.76
N PHE A 258 155.19 5.83 37.29
CA PHE A 258 154.85 6.10 38.69
C PHE A 258 155.47 5.08 39.65
N LEU A 259 155.49 3.78 39.34
CA LEU A 259 156.14 2.77 40.16
C LEU A 259 157.65 3.00 40.28
N ARG A 260 158.31 3.49 39.21
CA ARG A 260 159.70 3.95 39.29
C ARG A 260 159.91 5.12 40.25
N LYS A 261 158.91 5.98 40.45
CA LYS A 261 158.94 7.06 41.47
C LYS A 261 158.53 6.58 42.86
N ASN A 262 157.43 5.82 42.97
CA ASN A 262 156.89 5.38 44.24
C ASN A 262 157.79 4.32 44.92
N ALA A 263 158.57 3.52 44.16
CA ALA A 263 159.64 2.72 44.76
C ALA A 263 160.67 3.57 45.52
N LEU A 264 160.90 4.82 45.10
CA LEU A 264 161.78 5.80 45.78
C LEU A 264 161.08 6.55 46.94
N GLU A 265 159.76 6.44 47.10
CA GLU A 265 158.97 7.10 48.15
C GLU A 265 158.39 6.14 49.20
N ALA A 266 157.92 4.96 48.82
CA ALA A 266 157.40 3.95 49.74
C ALA A 266 158.47 3.44 50.72
N MET A 267 159.74 3.45 50.30
CA MET A 267 160.90 3.26 51.18
C MET A 267 161.01 4.30 52.32
N LYS A 268 160.24 5.40 52.28
CA LYS A 268 160.22 6.47 53.30
C LYS A 268 158.97 6.51 54.19
N MET A 269 157.95 5.66 53.95
CA MET A 269 156.61 5.83 54.56
C MET A 269 156.11 4.66 55.41
N VAL A 270 156.62 3.44 55.19
CA VAL A 270 156.22 2.25 55.98
C VAL A 270 156.58 2.40 57.47
N GLU A 271 157.54 3.27 57.79
CA GLU A 271 157.93 3.65 59.16
C GLU A 271 156.80 4.22 60.04
N GLN A 272 155.64 4.64 59.50
CA GLN A 272 154.70 5.50 60.26
C GLN A 272 153.36 4.91 60.77
N ARG A 273 152.72 3.90 60.14
CA ARG A 273 151.24 3.71 60.25
C ARG A 273 150.68 2.71 61.28
N ARG A 274 151.47 1.91 62.00
CA ARG A 274 151.00 0.70 62.75
C ARG A 274 150.16 0.94 64.05
N LEU A 275 149.45 2.06 64.18
CA LEU A 275 149.18 2.69 65.48
C LEU A 275 147.71 2.97 65.90
N ARG A 276 146.64 2.61 65.15
CA ARG A 276 145.29 3.23 65.38
C ARG A 276 144.03 2.35 65.64
N ASP A 277 143.73 1.31 64.87
CA ASP A 277 142.33 0.81 64.73
C ASP A 277 141.88 -0.21 65.82
N ARG A 278 140.89 0.10 66.70
CA ARG A 278 140.43 -0.87 67.75
C ARG A 278 139.10 -0.60 68.57
N MET A 279 138.03 0.06 68.08
CA MET A 279 137.08 0.79 69.00
C MET A 279 135.51 0.77 68.87
N VAL A 280 134.78 -0.05 68.08
CA VAL A 280 133.45 0.41 67.50
C VAL A 280 132.10 -0.39 67.68
N GLU A 281 131.98 -1.62 68.22
CA GLU A 281 130.94 -2.62 67.77
C GLU A 281 129.52 -2.81 68.45
N GLU A 282 128.90 -1.95 69.29
CA GLU A 282 128.00 -2.45 70.39
C GLU A 282 126.43 -2.15 70.46
N VAL A 283 125.60 -2.01 69.40
CA VAL A 283 124.33 -1.18 69.50
C VAL A 283 122.87 -1.79 69.57
N GLU A 284 122.34 -2.57 68.59
CA GLU A 284 121.06 -2.18 67.92
C GLU A 284 119.60 -2.55 68.41
N ASN A 285 119.29 -3.69 69.06
CA ASN A 285 117.97 -4.37 68.87
C ASN A 285 116.76 -3.97 69.80
N ARG A 286 115.49 -3.87 69.30
CA ARG A 286 114.27 -3.79 70.18
C ARG A 286 112.76 -3.94 69.72
N LEU A 287 112.31 -3.87 68.45
CA LEU A 287 111.14 -2.99 68.13
C LEU A 287 109.63 -3.46 67.96
N CYS A 288 109.20 -4.72 67.81
CA CYS A 288 107.88 -5.05 67.14
C CYS A 288 106.71 -5.65 67.99
N CYS A 289 105.42 -5.23 67.82
CA CYS A 289 104.24 -5.93 68.45
C CYS A 289 102.71 -5.68 68.07
N VAL A 290 102.23 -4.50 67.61
CA VAL A 290 100.92 -3.91 68.08
C VAL A 290 99.56 -4.12 67.31
N TYR A 291 99.45 -4.81 66.16
CA TYR A 291 98.52 -4.36 65.07
C TYR A 291 96.99 -4.74 64.99
N ASN A 292 96.42 -5.77 65.65
CA ASN A 292 95.46 -6.67 64.92
C ASN A 292 93.89 -6.59 65.04
N THR A 293 93.20 -5.76 65.86
CA THR A 293 91.84 -6.11 66.41
C THR A 293 90.50 -5.66 65.73
N GLY A 294 90.46 -4.85 64.66
CA GLY A 294 89.27 -3.97 64.40
C GLY A 294 88.08 -4.37 63.46
N LYS A 295 87.96 -5.57 62.87
CA LYS A 295 87.24 -5.75 61.56
C LYS A 295 85.81 -6.38 61.51
N ARG A 296 84.97 -6.39 62.56
CA ARG A 296 83.79 -7.33 62.63
C ARG A 296 82.33 -6.80 62.72
N GLN A 297 82.03 -5.50 62.65
CA GLN A 297 80.71 -4.96 63.10
C GLN A 297 79.67 -4.49 62.04
N LEU A 298 79.91 -4.56 60.72
CA LEU A 298 79.17 -3.72 59.75
C LEU A 298 77.93 -4.31 59.01
N ASP A 299 77.65 -5.62 59.07
CA ASP A 299 76.81 -6.26 58.03
C ASP A 299 75.29 -6.42 58.31
N ASN A 300 74.78 -6.17 59.52
CA ASN A 300 73.40 -6.58 59.91
C ASN A 300 72.24 -5.62 59.53
N MET A 301 72.48 -4.46 58.93
CA MET A 301 71.52 -3.33 58.91
C MET A 301 70.59 -3.20 57.67
N ARG A 302 70.57 -4.13 56.71
CA ARG A 302 70.02 -3.85 55.34
C ARG A 302 68.70 -4.53 54.93
N ALA A 303 68.00 -5.30 55.77
CA ALA A 303 66.98 -6.25 55.30
C ALA A 303 65.48 -5.85 55.38
N GLU A 304 65.07 -4.83 56.15
CA GLU A 304 63.66 -4.76 56.65
C GLU A 304 62.64 -3.88 55.89
N GLN A 305 63.04 -3.01 54.95
CA GLN A 305 62.17 -1.90 54.51
C GLN A 305 61.20 -2.15 53.32
N ALA A 306 61.19 -3.32 52.68
CA ALA A 306 60.61 -3.48 51.33
C ALA A 306 59.10 -3.83 51.21
N GLN A 307 58.37 -4.13 52.28
CA GLN A 307 57.02 -4.77 52.16
C GLN A 307 55.78 -3.84 52.21
N LYS A 308 55.90 -2.53 52.49
CA LYS A 308 54.73 -1.70 52.91
C LYS A 308 53.94 -0.96 51.79
N ILE A 309 54.04 -1.36 50.51
CA ILE A 309 53.65 -0.47 49.38
C ILE A 309 52.38 -0.89 48.58
N LEU A 310 51.81 -2.08 48.75
CA LEU A 310 50.91 -2.67 47.73
C LEU A 310 49.39 -2.81 48.00
N THR A 311 48.84 -2.45 49.16
CA THR A 311 47.44 -2.81 49.52
C THR A 311 46.35 -1.74 49.34
N ASP A 312 46.68 -0.44 49.33
CA ASP A 312 45.69 0.59 49.73
C ASP A 312 44.91 1.26 48.57
N LYS A 313 44.81 0.63 47.40
CA LYS A 313 44.32 1.29 46.16
C LYS A 313 42.96 0.86 45.60
N GLN A 314 42.21 -0.10 46.18
CA GLN A 314 41.15 -0.79 45.42
C GLN A 314 39.69 -0.75 45.97
N THR A 315 39.38 0.04 47.02
CA THR A 315 38.08 -0.06 47.74
C THR A 315 37.15 1.16 47.69
N LYS A 316 37.38 2.16 46.81
CA LYS A 316 36.66 3.47 46.87
C LYS A 316 35.75 3.85 45.68
N VAL A 317 35.53 2.98 44.69
CA VAL A 317 34.85 3.37 43.42
C VAL A 317 33.42 2.82 43.25
N GLU A 318 33.01 1.76 43.94
CA GLU A 318 31.75 1.04 43.63
C GLU A 318 30.47 1.59 44.32
N GLY A 319 30.56 2.65 45.13
CA GLY A 319 29.48 3.05 46.05
C GLY A 319 28.38 3.98 45.51
N GLN A 320 28.64 4.78 44.46
CA GLN A 320 27.85 6.00 44.21
C GLN A 320 26.79 5.90 43.09
N VAL A 321 26.63 4.75 42.42
CA VAL A 321 25.70 4.59 41.28
C VAL A 321 24.28 4.17 41.70
N LYS A 322 24.02 3.96 43.00
CA LYS A 322 22.72 3.45 43.52
C LYS A 322 21.73 4.52 44.05
N GLN A 323 21.95 5.81 43.79
CA GLN A 323 21.11 6.90 44.33
C GLN A 323 20.16 7.59 43.32
N MET A 324 19.98 7.02 42.12
CA MET A 324 19.22 7.62 41.00
C MET A 324 17.90 6.91 40.66
N THR A 325 17.15 6.38 41.64
CA THR A 325 15.91 5.60 41.39
C THR A 325 14.76 5.85 42.38
N LEU A 326 14.70 7.00 43.05
CA LEU A 326 13.69 7.29 44.09
C LEU A 326 13.02 8.68 43.87
N ALA A 327 12.29 8.83 42.76
CA ALA A 327 11.65 10.11 42.39
C ALA A 327 10.17 10.05 41.94
N ASP A 328 9.67 8.92 41.42
CA ASP A 328 8.42 8.92 40.62
C ASP A 328 7.13 8.43 41.30
N GLU A 329 7.18 7.86 42.51
CA GLU A 329 6.01 7.16 43.10
C GLU A 329 5.10 8.02 44.00
N ALA A 330 5.48 9.26 44.34
CA ALA A 330 4.77 10.08 45.33
C ALA A 330 3.62 10.97 44.78
N ALA A 331 3.48 11.11 43.46
CA ALA A 331 2.61 12.14 42.86
C ALA A 331 1.13 11.74 42.63
N LYS A 332 0.77 10.45 42.72
CA LYS A 332 -0.54 9.93 42.24
C LYS A 332 -1.64 9.79 43.31
N ALA A 333 -1.43 10.26 44.53
CA ALA A 333 -2.31 9.98 45.67
C ALA A 333 -3.28 11.11 46.08
N ALA A 334 -3.20 12.31 45.49
CA ALA A 334 -3.85 13.52 46.03
C ALA A 334 -5.19 13.95 45.39
N GLU A 335 -5.65 13.28 44.33
CA GLU A 335 -6.75 13.79 43.48
C GLU A 335 -8.16 13.30 43.88
N SER A 336 -8.27 12.30 44.76
CA SER A 336 -9.53 11.57 45.03
C SER A 336 -10.49 12.21 46.04
N GLU A 337 -10.09 13.20 46.84
CA GLU A 337 -10.92 13.74 47.92
C GLU A 337 -11.89 14.88 47.54
N ARG A 338 -11.78 15.46 46.34
CA ARG A 338 -12.62 16.62 45.95
C ARG A 338 -14.10 16.26 45.68
N LEU A 339 -14.40 15.01 45.31
CA LEU A 339 -15.72 14.62 44.75
C LEU A 339 -16.86 14.55 45.79
N ARG A 340 -16.58 14.56 47.10
CA ARG A 340 -17.55 14.11 48.13
C ARG A 340 -18.44 15.20 48.75
N ARG A 341 -18.23 16.50 48.46
CA ARG A 341 -18.90 17.60 49.22
C ARG A 341 -20.21 18.14 48.63
N ASP A 342 -20.49 17.95 47.34
CA ASP A 342 -21.56 18.70 46.65
C ASP A 342 -23.00 18.16 46.84
N ILE A 343 -23.17 16.99 47.47
CA ILE A 343 -24.48 16.28 47.50
C ILE A 343 -25.44 16.80 48.60
N SER A 344 -24.95 17.52 49.61
CA SER A 344 -25.72 17.78 50.85
C SER A 344 -26.68 18.97 50.85
N THR A 345 -26.63 19.87 49.87
CA THR A 345 -27.23 21.23 50.01
C THR A 345 -28.68 21.36 49.51
N MET A 346 -29.25 20.34 48.86
CA MET A 346 -30.48 20.49 48.07
C MET A 346 -31.80 20.38 48.85
N GLN A 347 -31.83 19.78 50.05
CA GLN A 347 -33.07 19.23 50.65
C GLN A 347 -33.89 20.19 51.54
N LEU A 348 -33.42 21.41 51.88
CA LEU A 348 -34.01 22.21 52.98
C LEU A 348 -35.18 23.14 52.61
N LYS A 349 -35.47 23.40 51.33
CA LYS A 349 -36.34 24.53 50.91
C LYS A 349 -37.86 24.27 50.88
N PHE A 350 -38.33 23.06 51.18
CA PHE A 350 -39.67 22.62 50.72
C PHE A 350 -40.85 22.86 51.70
N THR A 351 -40.62 23.33 52.92
CA THR A 351 -41.60 23.15 54.04
C THR A 351 -42.32 24.40 54.57
N ALA A 352 -42.12 25.60 53.99
CA ALA A 352 -42.54 26.86 54.62
C ALA A 352 -43.87 27.49 54.12
N GLU A 353 -44.42 27.09 52.96
CA GLU A 353 -45.41 27.90 52.20
C GLU A 353 -46.90 27.62 52.53
N GLU A 354 -47.21 26.97 53.65
CA GLU A 354 -48.49 26.27 53.80
C GLU A 354 -49.59 27.03 54.58
N GLN A 355 -49.25 27.88 55.55
CA GLN A 355 -50.21 28.27 56.62
C GLN A 355 -51.06 29.53 56.40
N GLU A 356 -50.65 30.51 55.57
CA GLU A 356 -51.35 31.82 55.46
C GLU A 356 -52.78 31.72 54.87
N LYS A 357 -53.10 30.60 54.23
CA LYS A 357 -54.27 30.41 53.35
C LYS A 357 -55.63 30.42 54.08
N VAL A 358 -55.68 30.21 55.40
CA VAL A 358 -56.91 29.79 56.11
C VAL A 358 -57.94 30.91 56.37
N ARG A 359 -57.52 32.18 56.54
CA ARG A 359 -58.41 33.21 57.14
C ARG A 359 -59.30 34.00 56.18
N LYS A 360 -58.90 34.19 54.91
CA LYS A 360 -59.70 34.89 53.88
C LYS A 360 -61.00 34.12 53.49
N VAL A 361 -61.21 32.94 54.07
CA VAL A 361 -62.22 31.95 53.71
C VAL A 361 -63.63 32.23 54.27
N LYS A 362 -63.77 32.88 55.44
CA LYS A 362 -65.08 32.97 56.13
C LYS A 362 -66.03 34.06 55.64
N ALA A 363 -65.56 35.30 55.42
CA ALA A 363 -66.44 36.39 54.97
C ALA A 363 -66.97 36.16 53.54
N ALA A 364 -66.12 35.60 52.67
CA ALA A 364 -66.49 35.12 51.35
C ALA A 364 -67.55 33.99 51.35
N LYS A 365 -67.97 33.48 52.52
CA LYS A 365 -68.94 32.39 52.64
C LYS A 365 -70.40 32.84 52.67
N GLN A 366 -70.72 34.07 53.10
CA GLN A 366 -72.12 34.53 53.24
C GLN A 366 -72.67 35.23 51.99
N ALA A 367 -71.95 36.18 51.40
CA ALA A 367 -72.32 36.77 50.10
C ALA A 367 -72.43 35.68 49.00
N ARG A 368 -71.64 34.61 49.15
CA ARG A 368 -71.72 33.40 48.31
C ARG A 368 -73.06 32.66 48.43
N ILE A 369 -73.80 32.74 49.55
CA ILE A 369 -75.06 31.98 49.73
C ILE A 369 -76.23 32.65 49.02
N GLU A 370 -76.34 33.97 49.06
CA GLU A 370 -77.43 34.71 48.40
C GLU A 370 -77.22 34.74 46.88
N ALA A 371 -76.00 35.05 46.43
CA ALA A 371 -75.60 34.89 45.03
C ALA A 371 -75.90 33.46 44.55
N TYR A 372 -75.54 32.43 45.33
CA TYR A 372 -75.86 31.04 45.01
C TYR A 372 -77.36 30.75 44.91
N LEU A 373 -78.25 31.40 45.66
CA LEU A 373 -79.70 31.14 45.56
C LEU A 373 -80.35 31.76 44.31
N GLU A 374 -79.86 32.90 43.86
CA GLU A 374 -80.29 33.51 42.59
C GLU A 374 -79.65 32.81 41.40
N GLU A 375 -78.35 32.54 41.48
CA GLU A 375 -77.61 31.73 40.52
C GLU A 375 -78.27 30.35 40.36
N MET A 376 -78.67 29.66 41.44
CA MET A 376 -79.39 28.37 41.37
C MET A 376 -80.78 28.46 40.69
N LYS A 377 -81.41 29.64 40.61
CA LYS A 377 -82.68 29.83 39.87
C LYS A 377 -82.43 30.09 38.39
N GLU A 378 -81.47 30.96 38.07
CA GLU A 378 -81.05 31.21 36.69
C GLU A 378 -80.41 29.96 36.08
N GLN A 379 -79.54 29.26 36.81
CA GLN A 379 -79.03 27.93 36.49
C GLN A 379 -80.19 26.98 36.18
N LYS A 380 -81.22 26.85 37.02
CA LYS A 380 -82.37 25.96 36.70
C LYS A 380 -83.16 26.33 35.45
N GLN A 381 -83.24 27.61 35.08
CA GLN A 381 -83.90 28.03 33.83
C GLN A 381 -82.99 27.82 32.62
N ASN A 382 -81.70 28.13 32.75
CA ASN A 382 -80.70 27.92 31.73
C ASN A 382 -80.46 26.42 31.51
N GLU A 383 -80.42 25.60 32.56
CA GLU A 383 -80.37 24.13 32.52
C GLU A 383 -81.53 23.57 31.70
N ARG A 384 -82.76 24.06 31.87
CA ARG A 384 -83.92 23.61 31.07
C ARG A 384 -83.78 23.97 29.59
N LYS A 385 -83.44 25.23 29.27
CA LYS A 385 -83.21 25.65 27.89
C LYS A 385 -82.06 24.88 27.25
N LEU A 386 -80.97 24.71 27.98
CA LEU A 386 -79.76 24.02 27.55
C LEU A 386 -80.00 22.50 27.50
N GLU A 387 -80.91 21.92 28.28
CA GLU A 387 -81.42 20.55 28.10
C GLU A 387 -82.27 20.41 26.83
N GLU A 388 -83.15 21.38 26.53
CA GLU A 388 -83.96 21.38 25.31
C GLU A 388 -83.07 21.55 24.06
N GLU A 389 -82.13 22.49 24.09
CA GLU A 389 -81.07 22.68 23.09
C GLU A 389 -80.20 21.41 22.96
N LYS A 390 -79.75 20.81 24.07
CA LYS A 390 -79.03 19.52 24.05
C LYS A 390 -79.86 18.41 23.43
N ARG A 391 -81.16 18.30 23.73
CA ARG A 391 -82.04 17.27 23.16
C ARG A 391 -82.21 17.45 21.65
N PHE A 392 -82.39 18.70 21.20
CA PHE A 392 -82.45 19.04 19.78
C PHE A 392 -81.12 18.78 19.07
N GLU A 393 -80.01 19.24 19.65
CA GLU A 393 -78.67 19.03 19.13
C GLU A 393 -78.30 17.54 19.10
N MET A 394 -78.64 16.77 20.14
CA MET A 394 -78.48 15.32 20.18
C MET A 394 -79.29 14.66 19.06
N ALA A 395 -80.56 15.02 18.88
CA ALA A 395 -81.38 14.47 17.80
C ALA A 395 -80.79 14.79 16.40
N GLN A 396 -80.29 16.01 16.20
CA GLN A 396 -79.62 16.41 14.96
C GLN A 396 -78.27 15.69 14.78
N ARG A 397 -77.48 15.51 15.85
CA ARG A 397 -76.24 14.73 15.86
C ARG A 397 -76.50 13.25 15.56
N TYR A 398 -77.57 12.65 16.08
CA TYR A 398 -77.95 11.27 15.74
C TYR A 398 -78.34 11.14 14.26
N LYS A 399 -79.14 12.07 13.74
CA LYS A 399 -79.50 12.09 12.31
C LYS A 399 -78.28 12.29 11.40
N ASN A 400 -77.37 13.18 11.77
CA ASN A 400 -76.12 13.38 11.05
C ASN A 400 -75.22 12.15 11.15
N ALA A 401 -75.09 11.54 12.33
CA ALA A 401 -74.31 10.32 12.53
C ALA A 401 -74.86 9.12 11.75
N GLU A 402 -76.18 9.01 11.58
CA GLU A 402 -76.81 8.01 10.71
C GLU A 402 -76.43 8.23 9.23
N VAL A 403 -76.52 9.47 8.74
CA VAL A 403 -76.09 9.83 7.38
C VAL A 403 -74.58 9.61 7.18
N ASP A 404 -73.75 10.00 8.16
CA ASP A 404 -72.30 9.80 8.14
C ASP A 404 -71.96 8.31 8.20
N CYS A 405 -72.67 7.50 8.99
CA CYS A 405 -72.50 6.04 9.01
C CYS A 405 -72.79 5.45 7.63
N LEU A 406 -73.93 5.77 7.02
CA LEU A 406 -74.31 5.28 5.69
C LEU A 406 -73.33 5.74 4.60
N PHE A 407 -72.87 6.99 4.66
CA PHE A 407 -71.85 7.52 3.74
C PHE A 407 -70.50 6.81 3.91
N ASN A 408 -70.03 6.63 5.15
CA ASN A 408 -68.78 5.92 5.45
C ASN A 408 -68.86 4.42 5.10
N GLU A 409 -70.02 3.78 5.22
CA GLU A 409 -70.25 2.40 4.78
C GLU A 409 -70.20 2.29 3.25
N ALA A 410 -70.86 3.20 2.53
CA ALA A 410 -70.78 3.27 1.08
C ALA A 410 -69.34 3.52 0.58
N GLU A 411 -68.62 4.46 1.20
CA GLU A 411 -67.23 4.78 0.85
C GLU A 411 -66.27 3.61 1.16
N LYS A 412 -66.46 2.91 2.28
CA LYS A 412 -65.72 1.68 2.61
C LYS A 412 -65.99 0.58 1.59
N LEU A 413 -67.24 0.40 1.16
CA LEU A 413 -67.64 -0.61 0.17
C LEU A 413 -67.03 -0.27 -1.20
N GLU A 414 -67.08 0.99 -1.63
CA GLU A 414 -66.44 1.43 -2.87
C GLU A 414 -64.90 1.22 -2.83
N LYS A 415 -64.25 1.55 -1.71
CA LYS A 415 -62.83 1.28 -1.49
C LYS A 415 -62.51 -0.22 -1.51
N ALA A 416 -63.35 -1.05 -0.88
CA ALA A 416 -63.18 -2.51 -0.88
C ALA A 416 -63.29 -3.09 -2.30
N ASN A 417 -64.28 -2.64 -3.09
CA ASN A 417 -64.44 -3.04 -4.48
C ASN A 417 -63.22 -2.63 -5.32
N LYS A 418 -62.74 -1.38 -5.21
CA LYS A 418 -61.51 -0.93 -5.89
C LYS A 418 -60.28 -1.76 -5.50
N ILE A 419 -60.13 -2.11 -4.22
CA ILE A 419 -59.04 -2.99 -3.75
C ILE A 419 -59.19 -4.40 -4.34
N GLN A 420 -60.40 -4.94 -4.43
CA GLN A 420 -60.66 -6.25 -5.03
C GLN A 420 -60.37 -6.26 -6.53
N GLU A 421 -60.82 -5.25 -7.28
CA GLU A 421 -60.47 -5.08 -8.70
C GLU A 421 -58.96 -5.00 -8.93
N MET A 422 -58.25 -4.23 -8.09
CA MET A 422 -56.79 -4.11 -8.19
C MET A 422 -56.08 -5.42 -7.84
N ARG A 423 -56.57 -6.17 -6.84
CA ARG A 423 -56.07 -7.51 -6.52
C ARG A 423 -56.31 -8.49 -7.68
N ASN A 424 -57.46 -8.43 -8.32
CA ASN A 424 -57.77 -9.27 -9.49
C ASN A 424 -56.80 -8.97 -10.65
N LYS A 425 -56.60 -7.69 -11.00
CA LYS A 425 -55.63 -7.26 -12.02
C LYS A 425 -54.19 -7.69 -11.71
N VAL A 426 -53.77 -7.61 -10.44
CA VAL A 426 -52.45 -8.09 -10.00
C VAL A 426 -52.34 -9.61 -10.09
N ASN A 427 -53.40 -10.35 -9.71
CA ASN A 427 -53.44 -11.81 -9.85
C ASN A 427 -53.42 -12.24 -11.33
N GLU A 428 -54.11 -11.54 -12.21
CA GLU A 428 -54.07 -11.74 -13.66
C GLU A 428 -52.65 -11.56 -14.20
N GLN A 429 -51.95 -10.48 -13.81
CA GLN A 429 -50.54 -10.24 -14.15
C GLN A 429 -49.60 -11.32 -13.58
N ILE A 430 -49.86 -11.82 -12.37
CA ILE A 430 -49.08 -12.91 -11.76
C ILE A 430 -49.30 -14.22 -12.53
N GLU A 431 -50.53 -14.53 -12.95
CA GLU A 431 -50.80 -15.72 -13.75
C GLU A 431 -50.26 -15.60 -15.18
N GLU A 432 -50.32 -14.41 -15.80
CA GLU A 432 -49.70 -14.14 -17.10
C GLU A 432 -48.17 -14.29 -17.03
N THR A 433 -47.51 -13.70 -16.03
CA THR A 433 -46.06 -13.84 -15.86
C THR A 433 -45.65 -15.28 -15.56
N LYS A 434 -46.39 -16.02 -14.71
CA LYS A 434 -46.17 -17.46 -14.52
C LYS A 434 -46.32 -18.27 -15.82
N ARG A 435 -47.32 -17.96 -16.66
CA ARG A 435 -47.51 -18.63 -17.96
C ARG A 435 -46.35 -18.34 -18.90
N ILE A 436 -45.87 -17.11 -18.96
CA ILE A 436 -44.69 -16.71 -19.73
C ILE A 436 -43.44 -17.43 -19.20
N GLU A 437 -43.22 -17.48 -17.89
CA GLU A 437 -42.10 -18.22 -17.29
C GLU A 437 -42.17 -19.73 -17.57
N LEU A 438 -43.34 -20.35 -17.48
CA LEU A 438 -43.53 -21.77 -17.80
C LEU A 438 -43.26 -22.04 -19.28
N ALA A 439 -43.76 -21.20 -20.18
CA ALA A 439 -43.48 -21.30 -21.61
C ALA A 439 -41.98 -21.11 -21.90
N GLN A 440 -41.31 -20.17 -21.23
CA GLN A 440 -39.86 -19.96 -21.35
C GLN A 440 -39.06 -21.14 -20.79
N LYS A 441 -39.44 -21.71 -19.64
CA LYS A 441 -38.81 -22.91 -19.07
C LYS A 441 -38.93 -24.09 -20.03
N GLN A 442 -40.15 -24.41 -20.49
CA GLN A 442 -40.41 -25.48 -21.45
C GLN A 442 -39.72 -25.26 -22.80
N ALA A 443 -39.57 -24.01 -23.25
CA ALA A 443 -38.78 -23.70 -24.44
C ALA A 443 -37.27 -23.88 -24.21
N SER A 444 -36.74 -23.49 -23.04
CA SER A 444 -35.32 -23.63 -22.70
C SER A 444 -34.91 -25.10 -22.48
N GLU A 445 -35.74 -25.90 -21.82
CA GLU A 445 -35.55 -27.33 -21.60
C GLU A 445 -35.48 -28.11 -22.93
N ARG A 446 -36.21 -27.65 -23.95
CA ARG A 446 -36.24 -28.26 -25.30
C ARG A 446 -35.12 -27.79 -26.23
N ALA A 447 -34.34 -26.76 -25.88
CA ALA A 447 -33.38 -26.11 -26.79
C ALA A 447 -31.92 -26.05 -26.30
N CYS A 448 -31.66 -26.23 -24.99
CA CYS A 448 -30.40 -25.76 -24.40
C CYS A 448 -29.46 -26.82 -23.79
N ALA A 449 -29.88 -28.07 -23.60
CA ALA A 449 -29.06 -29.07 -22.88
C ALA A 449 -27.70 -29.33 -23.55
N ASP A 450 -27.68 -29.68 -24.84
CA ASP A 450 -26.44 -29.97 -25.57
C ASP A 450 -25.64 -28.68 -25.89
N ASN A 451 -26.36 -27.59 -26.15
CA ASN A 451 -25.80 -26.31 -26.59
C ASN A 451 -25.00 -25.54 -25.52
N GLU A 452 -25.17 -25.82 -24.23
CA GLU A 452 -24.35 -25.18 -23.19
C GLU A 452 -22.99 -25.85 -23.01
N ALA A 453 -22.88 -27.17 -23.18
CA ALA A 453 -21.63 -27.91 -23.06
C ALA A 453 -20.62 -27.44 -24.11
N ASP A 454 -21.02 -27.40 -25.39
CA ASP A 454 -20.18 -26.95 -26.49
C ASP A 454 -19.71 -25.49 -26.33
N LYS A 455 -20.56 -24.59 -25.81
CA LYS A 455 -20.15 -23.21 -25.49
C LYS A 455 -19.08 -23.15 -24.40
N VAL A 456 -19.17 -24.01 -23.38
CA VAL A 456 -18.16 -24.12 -22.32
C VAL A 456 -16.84 -24.70 -22.86
N HIS A 457 -16.91 -25.71 -23.73
CA HIS A 457 -15.74 -26.30 -24.38
C HIS A 457 -15.05 -25.29 -25.31
N LYS A 458 -15.81 -24.56 -26.14
CA LYS A 458 -15.29 -23.48 -27.00
C LYS A 458 -14.57 -22.40 -26.19
N PHE A 459 -15.22 -21.89 -25.13
CA PHE A 459 -14.58 -20.93 -24.23
C PHE A 459 -13.30 -21.50 -23.60
N PHE A 460 -13.31 -22.74 -23.13
CA PHE A 460 -12.13 -23.35 -22.53
C PHE A 460 -10.95 -23.41 -23.50
N PHE A 461 -11.16 -23.85 -24.76
CA PHE A 461 -10.07 -23.95 -25.73
C PHE A 461 -9.60 -22.58 -26.24
N GLU A 462 -10.49 -21.61 -26.45
CA GLU A 462 -10.11 -20.22 -26.76
C GLU A 462 -9.28 -19.61 -25.61
N TYR A 463 -9.69 -19.86 -24.37
CA TYR A 463 -8.99 -19.38 -23.19
C TYR A 463 -7.64 -20.09 -22.97
N ALA A 464 -7.56 -21.41 -23.24
CA ALA A 464 -6.30 -22.15 -23.22
C ALA A 464 -5.33 -21.63 -24.29
N HIS A 465 -5.81 -21.40 -25.51
CA HIS A 465 -5.01 -20.88 -26.62
C HIS A 465 -4.41 -19.52 -26.30
N THR A 466 -5.24 -18.54 -25.88
CA THR A 466 -4.77 -17.20 -25.52
C THR A 466 -3.75 -17.23 -24.39
N LEU A 467 -3.96 -18.05 -23.36
CA LEU A 467 -2.97 -18.23 -22.27
C LEU A 467 -1.67 -18.90 -22.73
N MET A 468 -1.73 -19.85 -23.67
CA MET A 468 -0.55 -20.51 -24.24
C MET A 468 0.26 -19.58 -25.14
N GLU A 469 -0.39 -18.73 -25.94
CA GLU A 469 0.29 -17.67 -26.70
C GLU A 469 0.96 -16.66 -25.78
N ASP A 470 0.28 -16.23 -24.72
CA ASP A 470 0.84 -15.32 -23.72
C ASP A 470 2.02 -15.94 -22.96
N ALA A 471 1.93 -17.23 -22.65
CA ALA A 471 3.04 -17.98 -22.06
C ALA A 471 4.25 -18.05 -23.02
N LYS A 472 4.02 -18.33 -24.30
CA LYS A 472 5.06 -18.36 -25.35
C LYS A 472 5.74 -16.99 -25.50
N LYS A 473 4.96 -15.90 -25.58
CA LYS A 473 5.46 -14.51 -25.63
C LYS A 473 6.31 -14.14 -24.40
N LYS A 474 5.95 -14.66 -23.22
CA LYS A 474 6.64 -14.38 -21.94
C LYS A 474 7.78 -15.37 -21.63
N GLY A 475 8.10 -16.30 -22.53
CA GLY A 475 9.12 -17.35 -22.31
C GLY A 475 8.77 -18.31 -21.16
N ARG A 476 7.48 -18.49 -20.85
CA ARG A 476 7.02 -19.43 -19.82
C ARG A 476 6.92 -20.86 -20.40
N PRO A 477 7.33 -21.90 -19.66
CA PRO A 477 7.23 -23.28 -20.12
C PRO A 477 5.77 -23.69 -20.31
N LEU A 478 5.46 -24.24 -21.49
CA LEU A 478 4.09 -24.60 -21.89
C LEU A 478 3.57 -25.89 -21.22
N PHE A 479 4.47 -26.75 -20.73
CA PHE A 479 4.15 -28.07 -20.16
C PHE A 479 2.97 -28.09 -19.14
N PRO A 480 2.85 -27.16 -18.17
CA PRO A 480 1.71 -27.14 -17.25
C PRO A 480 0.36 -26.94 -17.96
N PHE A 481 0.31 -26.13 -19.02
CA PHE A 481 -0.90 -25.90 -19.82
C PHE A 481 -1.27 -27.15 -20.59
N ILE A 482 -0.30 -27.80 -21.23
CA ILE A 482 -0.48 -29.04 -22.00
C ILE A 482 -1.10 -30.12 -21.10
N LYS A 483 -0.56 -30.30 -19.88
CA LYS A 483 -1.09 -31.24 -18.90
C LYS A 483 -2.55 -30.93 -18.54
N VAL A 484 -2.90 -29.67 -18.32
CA VAL A 484 -4.28 -29.27 -17.98
C VAL A 484 -5.23 -29.44 -19.16
N VAL A 485 -4.81 -29.11 -20.39
CA VAL A 485 -5.62 -29.32 -21.60
C VAL A 485 -5.85 -30.83 -21.85
N GLN A 486 -4.82 -31.66 -21.68
CA GLN A 486 -4.94 -33.12 -21.77
C GLN A 486 -5.83 -33.71 -20.66
N GLN A 487 -5.74 -33.17 -19.44
CA GLN A 487 -6.65 -33.57 -18.36
C GLN A 487 -8.09 -33.18 -18.67
N TYR A 488 -8.35 -31.93 -19.08
CA TYR A 488 -9.68 -31.48 -19.46
C TYR A 488 -10.29 -32.29 -20.63
N LYS A 489 -9.50 -32.65 -21.65
CA LYS A 489 -9.93 -33.55 -22.75
C LYS A 489 -10.36 -34.92 -22.22
N ARG A 490 -9.63 -35.50 -21.27
CA ARG A 490 -9.99 -36.79 -20.62
C ARG A 490 -11.23 -36.66 -19.75
N ASP A 491 -11.31 -35.62 -18.93
CA ASP A 491 -12.40 -35.41 -17.96
C ASP A 491 -13.75 -35.11 -18.65
N ASN A 492 -13.74 -34.60 -19.89
CA ASN A 492 -14.94 -34.22 -20.65
C ASN A 492 -15.15 -35.07 -21.93
N MET A 493 -14.33 -36.11 -22.16
CA MET A 493 -14.43 -37.03 -23.31
C MET A 493 -14.37 -36.36 -24.71
N ILE A 494 -13.75 -35.18 -24.83
CA ILE A 494 -13.67 -34.38 -26.07
C ILE A 494 -12.57 -34.94 -26.98
N ASP A 495 -12.85 -36.06 -27.64
CA ASP A 495 -11.95 -36.79 -28.54
C ASP A 495 -10.62 -37.20 -27.89
N CYS A 496 -10.71 -38.19 -27.01
CA CYS A 496 -9.57 -39.05 -26.72
C CYS A 496 -9.38 -40.05 -27.88
N GLU A 497 -8.63 -39.65 -28.91
CA GLU A 497 -7.85 -40.63 -29.68
C GLU A 497 -6.94 -41.35 -28.67
N ARG A 498 -7.38 -42.51 -28.17
CA ARG A 498 -6.49 -43.45 -27.49
C ARG A 498 -5.45 -43.86 -28.53
N LYS A 499 -4.28 -43.21 -28.49
CA LYS A 499 -3.08 -43.78 -29.09
C LYS A 499 -2.90 -45.15 -28.46
N THR A 500 -3.27 -46.19 -29.20
CA THR A 500 -2.89 -47.57 -28.88
C THR A 500 -1.39 -47.54 -28.69
N PRO A 501 -0.86 -47.88 -27.49
CA PRO A 501 0.58 -47.96 -27.34
C PRO A 501 1.07 -49.02 -28.33
N LYS A 502 2.20 -48.79 -28.99
CA LYS A 502 2.65 -49.59 -30.16
C LYS A 502 2.70 -51.11 -29.97
N HIS A 503 2.70 -51.60 -28.72
CA HIS A 503 2.64 -53.02 -28.39
C HIS A 503 1.21 -53.63 -28.38
N LEU A 504 0.16 -52.80 -28.48
CA LEU A 504 -1.25 -53.20 -28.65
C LEU A 504 -1.75 -53.01 -30.09
N GLU A 505 -0.91 -52.49 -30.98
CA GLU A 505 -1.19 -52.43 -32.42
C GLU A 505 -0.91 -53.82 -33.02
N SER A 506 -1.95 -54.64 -33.16
CA SER A 506 -1.81 -55.99 -33.70
C SER A 506 -1.52 -55.98 -35.20
N HIS A 507 -0.28 -56.23 -35.59
CA HIS A 507 0.13 -56.46 -36.99
C HIS A 507 -0.35 -57.81 -37.58
N ILE A 508 -1.47 -58.34 -37.11
CA ILE A 508 -2.07 -59.58 -37.62
C ILE A 508 -3.23 -59.20 -38.53
N THR A 509 -3.02 -59.32 -39.84
CA THR A 509 -4.10 -59.33 -40.82
C THR A 509 -4.89 -60.63 -40.65
N ILE A 510 -6.00 -60.59 -39.91
CA ILE A 510 -6.95 -61.70 -39.87
C ILE A 510 -7.58 -61.80 -41.26
N GLY A 511 -7.12 -62.78 -42.03
CA GLY A 511 -7.54 -62.97 -43.41
C GLY A 511 -8.99 -63.44 -43.51
N VAL A 512 -9.81 -62.65 -44.18
CA VAL A 512 -10.97 -63.15 -44.93
C VAL A 512 -10.78 -62.68 -46.36
N GLU A 513 -10.29 -63.58 -47.20
CA GLU A 513 -10.13 -63.33 -48.63
C GLU A 513 -11.48 -63.44 -49.33
N GLN A 514 -11.90 -62.38 -50.02
CA GLN A 514 -12.64 -62.53 -51.28
C GLN A 514 -12.04 -61.58 -52.33
N PRO A 515 -11.88 -62.03 -53.58
CA PRO A 515 -11.00 -61.36 -54.54
C PRO A 515 -11.71 -60.20 -55.26
N GLY A 516 -11.10 -59.01 -55.18
CA GLY A 516 -11.61 -57.80 -55.83
C GLY A 516 -10.50 -56.77 -56.05
N THR A 517 -9.84 -56.86 -57.19
CA THR A 517 -8.95 -55.86 -57.80
C THR A 517 -9.46 -54.41 -57.62
N SER A 518 -8.64 -53.36 -57.41
CA SER A 518 -7.17 -53.26 -57.35
C SER A 518 -6.74 -51.84 -56.88
N LYS A 519 -5.43 -51.69 -56.58
CA LYS A 519 -4.66 -50.41 -56.56
C LYS A 519 -4.98 -49.39 -55.45
N SER A 520 -4.20 -49.52 -54.38
CA SER A 520 -3.40 -48.44 -53.77
C SER A 520 -3.54 -47.04 -54.38
N ALA A 521 -4.01 -46.10 -53.57
CA ALA A 521 -3.69 -44.67 -53.69
C ALA A 521 -3.58 -44.06 -52.30
N HIS A 522 -2.62 -43.15 -52.09
CA HIS A 522 -2.42 -42.47 -50.81
C HIS A 522 -3.65 -41.68 -50.38
N ASN A 523 -4.16 -41.96 -49.18
CA ASN A 523 -5.27 -41.22 -48.60
C ASN A 523 -4.79 -39.88 -48.00
N LYS A 524 -4.54 -38.90 -48.87
CA LYS A 524 -4.52 -37.47 -48.50
C LYS A 524 -5.93 -36.92 -48.69
N ASN A 525 -6.48 -36.34 -47.62
CA ASN A 525 -7.65 -35.45 -47.61
C ASN A 525 -8.92 -35.98 -48.32
N ASN A 526 -9.94 -36.34 -47.52
CA ASN A 526 -11.33 -36.17 -47.96
C ASN A 526 -12.18 -35.56 -46.85
N LEU A 527 -12.25 -34.23 -46.90
CA LEU A 527 -13.34 -33.43 -46.36
C LEU A 527 -14.47 -33.40 -47.42
N ILE A 528 -15.71 -33.14 -47.00
CA ILE A 528 -16.92 -32.99 -47.84
C ILE A 528 -17.56 -34.31 -48.31
N ALA A 529 -18.60 -34.76 -47.59
CA ALA A 529 -19.93 -35.06 -48.16
C ALA A 529 -20.92 -35.53 -47.07
N ALA A 530 -21.71 -34.61 -46.50
CA ALA A 530 -22.91 -34.96 -45.73
C ALA A 530 -23.94 -33.83 -45.85
N LYS A 531 -24.47 -33.64 -47.07
CA LYS A 531 -25.66 -32.81 -47.30
C LYS A 531 -26.91 -33.66 -47.07
N ASN A 532 -27.90 -33.05 -46.43
CA ASN A 532 -29.32 -33.41 -46.33
C ASN A 532 -29.78 -34.06 -45.01
N LYS A 533 -30.16 -33.19 -44.06
CA LYS A 533 -31.57 -33.04 -43.70
C LYS A 533 -31.85 -31.59 -43.29
N GLU A 534 -32.81 -30.97 -43.96
CA GLU A 534 -33.28 -29.62 -43.64
C GLU A 534 -34.19 -29.66 -42.41
N GLY A 535 -34.08 -28.68 -41.51
CA GLY A 535 -34.91 -28.67 -40.30
C GLY A 535 -34.39 -27.87 -39.09
N GLY A 536 -33.73 -26.72 -39.30
CA GLY A 536 -33.39 -25.77 -38.21
C GLY A 536 -32.19 -26.16 -37.33
N GLY A 537 -31.08 -25.40 -37.43
CA GLY A 537 -29.89 -25.65 -36.61
C GLY A 537 -28.60 -24.99 -37.13
N GLY A 538 -28.64 -23.70 -37.50
CA GLY A 538 -27.50 -23.03 -38.14
C GLY A 538 -26.31 -22.65 -37.22
N GLY A 539 -26.38 -22.92 -35.91
CA GLY A 539 -25.36 -22.50 -34.94
C GLY A 539 -24.29 -23.55 -34.59
N ASP A 540 -24.64 -24.83 -34.71
CA ASP A 540 -23.94 -25.87 -33.94
C ASP A 540 -22.71 -26.40 -34.70
N THR A 541 -22.80 -26.48 -36.03
CA THR A 541 -21.68 -26.78 -36.93
C THR A 541 -20.54 -25.75 -36.80
N SER A 542 -20.87 -24.46 -36.86
CA SER A 542 -19.92 -23.35 -36.71
C SER A 542 -19.21 -23.35 -35.35
N THR A 543 -19.92 -23.76 -34.29
CA THR A 543 -19.35 -23.86 -32.94
C THR A 543 -18.36 -25.02 -32.85
N ARG A 544 -18.71 -26.19 -33.40
CA ARG A 544 -17.86 -27.39 -33.45
C ARG A 544 -16.60 -27.18 -34.31
N ASP A 545 -16.74 -26.55 -35.48
CA ASP A 545 -15.61 -26.19 -36.35
C ASP A 545 -14.65 -25.20 -35.69
N SER A 546 -15.17 -24.25 -34.90
CA SER A 546 -14.35 -23.32 -34.12
C SER A 546 -13.57 -24.02 -32.99
N ILE A 547 -14.18 -24.99 -32.32
CA ILE A 547 -13.50 -25.85 -31.32
C ILE A 547 -12.37 -26.62 -32.00
N LEU A 548 -12.64 -27.28 -33.13
CA LEU A 548 -11.67 -28.06 -33.89
C LEU A 548 -10.51 -27.19 -34.40
N LYS A 549 -10.79 -25.98 -34.89
CA LYS A 549 -9.77 -25.03 -35.37
C LYS A 549 -8.84 -24.56 -34.25
N ASN A 550 -9.38 -24.28 -33.06
CA ASN A 550 -8.57 -23.91 -31.89
C ASN A 550 -7.81 -25.12 -31.32
N TYR A 551 -8.40 -26.32 -31.36
CA TYR A 551 -7.76 -27.59 -31.02
C TYR A 551 -6.52 -27.84 -31.92
N LEU A 552 -6.66 -27.67 -33.24
CA LEU A 552 -5.56 -27.84 -34.19
C LEU A 552 -4.42 -26.85 -33.92
N LYS A 553 -4.73 -25.57 -33.66
CA LYS A 553 -3.72 -24.57 -33.27
C LYS A 553 -3.02 -24.90 -31.95
N ILE A 554 -3.77 -25.37 -30.94
CA ILE A 554 -3.16 -25.81 -29.67
C ILE A 554 -2.22 -26.99 -29.91
N ASN A 555 -2.64 -27.97 -30.72
CA ASN A 555 -1.80 -29.11 -31.09
C ASN A 555 -0.57 -28.69 -31.92
N GLU A 556 -0.67 -27.68 -32.78
CA GLU A 556 0.46 -27.08 -33.50
C GLU A 556 1.44 -26.39 -32.55
N ILE A 557 0.94 -25.65 -31.54
CA ILE A 557 1.78 -25.06 -30.49
C ILE A 557 2.47 -26.16 -29.65
N ILE A 558 1.77 -27.28 -29.37
CA ILE A 558 2.33 -28.45 -28.68
C ILE A 558 3.43 -29.09 -29.51
N ALA A 559 3.18 -29.43 -30.78
CA ALA A 559 4.16 -30.06 -31.66
C ALA A 559 5.42 -29.19 -31.85
N ASN A 560 5.24 -27.87 -31.98
CA ASN A 560 6.35 -26.92 -32.03
C ASN A 560 7.14 -26.86 -30.70
N ALA A 561 6.47 -26.96 -29.56
CA ALA A 561 7.11 -27.03 -28.24
C ALA A 561 7.86 -28.35 -28.01
N GLU A 562 7.31 -29.47 -28.48
CA GLU A 562 7.94 -30.79 -28.44
C GLU A 562 9.17 -30.85 -29.37
N ASN A 563 9.11 -30.23 -30.55
CA ASN A 563 10.26 -30.09 -31.46
C ASN A 563 11.36 -29.20 -30.85
N LEU A 564 11.01 -28.10 -30.18
CA LEU A 564 11.96 -27.24 -29.46
C LEU A 564 12.60 -27.98 -28.27
N ALA A 565 11.81 -28.73 -27.49
CA ALA A 565 12.33 -29.54 -26.39
C ALA A 565 13.23 -30.68 -26.90
N GLY A 566 12.85 -31.33 -28.01
CA GLY A 566 13.63 -32.38 -28.67
C GLY A 566 14.93 -31.87 -29.29
N ALA A 567 15.00 -30.59 -29.69
CA ALA A 567 16.24 -29.95 -30.10
C ALA A 567 17.19 -29.72 -28.91
N VAL A 568 16.69 -29.22 -27.78
CA VAL A 568 17.48 -29.02 -26.54
C VAL A 568 18.00 -30.34 -25.98
N MET A 569 17.21 -31.42 -26.03
CA MET A 569 17.64 -32.75 -25.58
C MET A 569 18.69 -33.42 -26.50
N LYS A 570 18.92 -32.90 -27.72
CA LYS A 570 20.01 -33.37 -28.61
C LYS A 570 21.32 -32.61 -28.44
N SER A 571 21.31 -31.44 -27.79
CA SER A 571 22.52 -30.65 -27.49
C SER A 571 23.04 -30.83 -26.06
N GLY A 572 22.50 -31.79 -25.31
CA GLY A 572 22.92 -32.09 -23.94
C GLY A 572 22.88 -33.58 -23.65
N ASN A 573 23.99 -34.28 -23.91
CA ASN A 573 24.22 -35.62 -23.36
C ASN A 573 24.41 -35.50 -21.84
N CYS A 574 23.29 -35.46 -21.11
CA CYS A 574 23.26 -35.61 -19.67
C CYS A 574 22.31 -36.77 -19.37
N THR A 575 22.89 -37.97 -19.28
CA THR A 575 22.20 -39.19 -18.87
C THR A 575 21.54 -39.00 -17.51
N PRO A 576 20.25 -39.32 -17.35
CA PRO A 576 19.66 -39.37 -16.03
C PRO A 576 20.21 -40.60 -15.31
N GLN A 577 21.16 -40.39 -14.40
CA GLN A 577 21.66 -41.46 -13.53
C GLN A 577 20.58 -41.75 -12.47
N CYS A 578 19.62 -42.58 -12.86
CA CYS A 578 18.63 -43.15 -11.96
C CYS A 578 19.31 -44.11 -10.98
N LEU A 579 19.73 -43.61 -9.82
CA LEU A 579 19.91 -44.48 -8.65
C LEU A 579 18.55 -44.68 -7.99
N PHE A 580 17.91 -45.78 -8.34
CA PHE A 580 16.77 -46.34 -7.64
C PHE A 580 17.22 -47.74 -7.17
N GLU A 581 17.98 -47.77 -6.08
CA GLU A 581 18.29 -49.00 -5.36
C GLU A 581 17.25 -49.10 -4.23
N CYS A 582 16.31 -50.03 -4.41
CA CYS A 582 15.51 -50.54 -3.32
C CYS A 582 16.22 -51.80 -2.82
N ASP A 583 16.64 -51.81 -1.56
CA ASP A 583 16.93 -53.04 -0.84
C ASP A 583 16.13 -53.03 0.48
N ASP A 584 15.24 -54.02 0.60
CA ASP A 584 14.55 -54.36 1.84
C ASP A 584 15.37 -55.43 2.59
N ASN A 585 15.27 -55.43 3.93
CA ASN A 585 15.88 -56.37 4.89
C ASN A 585 17.41 -56.19 5.06
N ASN A 586 17.96 -56.04 6.27
CA ASN A 586 17.69 -56.89 7.43
C ASN A 586 18.07 -56.22 8.77
N ASP A 587 17.65 -56.83 9.87
CA ASP A 587 17.83 -56.35 11.24
C ASP A 587 19.28 -56.14 11.69
N ASN A 588 19.52 -55.09 12.47
CA ASN A 588 20.28 -55.19 13.72
C ASN A 588 20.05 -53.97 14.62
N GLU A 589 19.98 -54.24 15.93
CA GLU A 589 20.00 -53.24 16.98
C GLU A 589 21.41 -52.60 17.03
N ASP A 590 21.52 -51.27 17.10
CA ASP A 590 21.97 -50.61 18.34
C ASP A 590 21.98 -49.07 18.31
N CYS A 591 21.85 -48.52 19.52
CA CYS A 591 22.18 -47.17 20.00
C CYS A 591 22.55 -46.02 19.02
N ALA A 592 21.65 -45.02 19.01
CA ALA A 592 21.96 -43.60 19.26
C ALA A 592 23.14 -42.94 18.50
N SER A 593 22.82 -42.05 17.54
CA SER A 593 22.79 -40.60 17.80
C SER A 593 22.52 -39.72 16.55
N MET A 594 22.06 -38.49 16.78
CA MET A 594 22.03 -37.35 15.83
C MET A 594 21.18 -37.49 14.55
N SER A 595 19.84 -37.43 14.72
CA SER A 595 18.96 -36.82 13.71
C SER A 595 18.42 -35.48 14.20
N SER A 596 18.50 -34.49 13.31
CA SER A 596 17.70 -33.26 13.19
C SER A 596 17.19 -32.52 14.45
N SER A 597 17.58 -31.26 14.58
CA SER A 597 16.66 -30.14 14.25
C SER A 597 17.28 -28.79 14.60
N ALA A 598 17.14 -27.82 13.69
CA ALA A 598 17.38 -26.43 14.00
C ALA A 598 16.33 -25.96 15.02
N LYS A 599 16.76 -25.75 16.28
CA LYS A 599 15.91 -25.24 17.35
C LYS A 599 16.54 -24.00 17.95
N LEU A 600 16.11 -22.85 17.44
CA LEU A 600 16.33 -21.53 18.05
C LEU A 600 15.96 -21.60 19.53
N ARG A 601 16.96 -21.61 20.41
CA ARG A 601 16.77 -21.45 21.85
C ARG A 601 16.93 -19.99 22.21
N TYR A 602 15.85 -19.22 22.11
CA TYR A 602 15.74 -18.02 22.93
C TYR A 602 15.67 -18.44 24.40
N SER A 603 16.46 -17.77 25.24
CA SER A 603 16.41 -17.95 26.68
C SER A 603 15.06 -17.47 27.24
N MET A 604 14.62 -18.04 28.36
CA MET A 604 13.46 -17.52 29.12
C MET A 604 13.62 -16.05 29.52
N ASN A 605 14.85 -15.54 29.59
CA ASN A 605 15.16 -14.13 29.84
C ASN A 605 15.02 -13.23 28.59
N GLU A 606 15.04 -13.80 27.39
CA GLU A 606 14.87 -13.07 26.12
C GLU A 606 13.40 -12.96 25.73
N LEU A 607 12.62 -14.04 25.93
CA LEU A 607 11.16 -14.02 25.77
C LEU A 607 10.48 -13.01 26.71
N LYS A 608 11.04 -12.79 27.92
CA LYS A 608 10.56 -11.75 28.85
C LYS A 608 10.79 -10.31 28.37
N LYS A 609 11.72 -10.05 27.44
CA LYS A 609 12.01 -8.71 26.90
C LYS A 609 11.13 -8.31 25.71
N MET A 610 10.47 -9.27 25.06
CA MET A 610 9.67 -9.02 23.86
C MET A 610 8.20 -8.61 24.15
N ASN A 611 7.74 -8.72 25.40
CA ASN A 611 6.34 -8.50 25.80
C ASN A 611 6.09 -7.19 26.57
N GLN A 612 6.90 -6.14 26.37
CA GLN A 612 6.77 -4.85 27.07
C GLN A 612 6.36 -3.66 26.15
N PHE A 613 5.83 -3.93 24.95
CA PHE A 613 5.23 -2.92 24.07
C PHE A 613 3.72 -3.09 23.93
N ALA A 614 3.03 -3.09 25.07
CA ALA A 614 1.60 -2.82 25.17
C ALA A 614 1.35 -1.93 26.40
N ASP A 615 0.42 -1.00 26.27
CA ASP A 615 -0.14 -0.13 27.31
C ASP A 615 0.77 0.93 27.96
N ALA A 616 0.93 2.06 27.25
CA ALA A 616 0.97 3.39 27.88
C ALA A 616 0.54 4.50 26.89
N ALA A 617 -0.72 4.92 26.99
CA ALA A 617 -1.23 6.21 26.49
C ALA A 617 -1.90 6.95 27.67
N PRO A 618 -2.03 8.30 27.64
CA PRO A 618 -1.59 9.10 28.79
C PRO A 618 -2.71 9.60 29.71
N SER A 619 -2.33 10.01 30.91
CA SER A 619 -3.16 10.79 31.84
C SER A 619 -2.48 12.13 32.22
N HIS A 620 -2.93 13.20 31.56
CA HIS A 620 -2.87 14.63 31.89
C HIS A 620 -1.82 15.17 32.88
N GLN A 621 -0.96 16.08 32.38
CA GLN A 621 -1.17 17.54 32.54
C GLN A 621 -0.67 18.28 31.29
#